data_AF-A0A1M5AYH9-F1
#
_entry.id   AF-A0A1M5AYH9-F1
#
_cell.length_a   1.000
_cell.length_b   1.000
_cell.length_c   1.000
_cell.angle_alpha   90.00
_cell.angle_beta   90.00
_cell.angle_gamma   90.00
#
_symmetry.space_group_name_H-M   'P 1'
#
loop_
_entity.id
_entity.type
_entity.pdbx_description
1 polymer ?
#
loop_
_entity_poly.entity_id
_entity_poly.type
_entity_poly.pdbx_seq_one_letter_code
_entity_poly.pdbx_strand_id
1 'polypeptide(L)' 'MRRFLGQRGMLMYRDRTFLAIIPARGGSKGIPRKNLRLLAGKPLLAWTVEEAKKSQYIV' A
#
# COMPACT_ATOMS: atom_id res chain seq x y z
N MET A 1 -9.46 21.73 5.14
CA MET A 1 -8.15 22.33 4.79
C MET A 1 -7.13 21.21 4.66
N ARG A 2 -6.56 20.99 3.47
CA ARG A 2 -5.48 20.00 3.24
C ARG A 2 -4.15 20.71 3.50
N ARG A 3 -3.33 20.21 4.43
CA ARG A 3 -2.02 20.78 4.76
C ARG A 3 -0.94 19.89 4.16
N PHE A 4 -0.04 20.48 3.39
CA PHE A 4 1.05 19.79 2.71
C PHE A 4 2.28 19.80 3.63
N LEU A 5 2.86 18.64 3.92
CA LEU A 5 4.17 18.59 4.58
C LEU A 5 5.27 18.80 3.54
N GLY A 6 6.11 19.81 3.76
CA GLY A 6 7.19 20.20 2.86
C GLY A 6 8.13 19.05 2.47
N GLN A 7 8.69 19.18 1.27
CA GLN A 7 9.66 18.31 0.58
C GLN A 7 9.30 16.83 0.34
N ARG A 8 8.27 16.24 0.97
CA ARG A 8 7.90 14.81 0.78
C ARG A 8 6.57 14.53 0.07
N GLY A 9 5.86 15.52 -0.46
CA GLY A 9 4.69 15.25 -1.33
C GLY A 9 3.42 14.74 -0.64
N MET A 10 3.41 14.59 0.69
CA MET A 10 2.34 13.93 1.42
C MET A 10 1.30 14.92 1.98
N LEU A 11 0.02 14.59 1.78
CA LEU A 11 -1.16 15.30 2.25
C LEU A 11 -1.61 14.78 3.63
N MET A 12 -1.96 15.72 4.52
CA MET A 12 -2.70 15.41 5.75
C MET A 12 -4.22 15.51 5.53
N TYR A 13 -4.98 14.65 6.21
CA TYR A 13 -6.45 14.74 6.28
C TYR A 13 -6.87 15.02 7.72
N ARG A 14 -7.53 16.17 7.95
CA ARG A 14 -7.97 16.63 9.28
C ARG A 14 -6.84 16.58 10.32
N ASP A 15 -5.66 17.06 9.93
CA ASP A 15 -4.44 17.08 10.77
C ASP A 15 -3.99 15.71 11.26
N ARG A 16 -4.35 14.64 10.54
CA ARG A 16 -3.89 13.26 10.81
C ARG A 16 -3.03 12.72 9.67
N THR A 17 -2.05 11.91 10.05
CA THR A 17 -1.23 11.10 9.15
C THR A 17 -1.66 9.63 9.21
N PHE A 18 -1.46 8.92 8.11
CA PHE A 18 -1.84 7.51 8.00
C PHE A 18 -0.60 6.68 7.70
N LEU A 19 -0.49 5.52 8.36
CA LEU A 19 0.54 4.53 8.10
C LEU A 19 -0.12 3.33 7.40
N ALA A 20 0.44 2.90 6.27
CA ALA A 20 -0.01 1.69 5.60
C ALA A 20 0.93 0.52 5.92
N ILE A 21 0.37 -0.61 6.35
CA ILE A 21 1.11 -1.85 6.58
C ILE A 21 0.54 -2.93 5.67
N ILE A 22 1.38 -3.50 4.79
CA ILE A 22 0.99 -4.57 3.86
C ILE A 22 1.67 -5.88 4.32
N PRO A 23 1.00 -6.72 5.11
CA PRO A 23 1.61 -7.95 5.61
C PRO A 23 1.66 -9.04 4.53
N ALA A 24 2.85 -9.30 3.99
CA ALA A 24 3.10 -10.29 2.95
C ALA A 24 3.25 -11.73 3.47
N ARG A 25 2.38 -12.19 4.38
CA ARG A 25 2.51 -13.51 5.05
C ARG A 25 2.48 -14.69 4.06
N GLY A 26 3.34 -15.68 4.28
CA GLY A 26 3.43 -16.90 3.45
C GLY A 26 2.35 -17.98 3.73
N GLY A 27 1.89 -18.10 4.98
CA GLY A 27 0.93 -19.11 5.44
C GLY A 27 -0.51 -18.83 5.03
N SER A 28 -0.78 -18.89 3.73
CA SER A 28 -2.14 -18.78 3.17
C SER A 28 -2.82 -20.15 3.18
N LYS A 29 -4.02 -20.25 3.77
CA LYS A 29 -4.77 -21.52 3.89
C LYS A 29 -5.36 -21.99 2.54
N GLY A 30 -5.89 -21.07 1.73
CA GLY A 30 -6.48 -21.41 0.43
C GLY A 30 -5.45 -21.56 -0.69
N ILE A 31 -4.70 -20.49 -0.96
CA ILE A 31 -3.65 -20.49 -1.99
C ILE A 31 -2.29 -20.30 -1.32
N PRO A 32 -1.47 -21.34 -1.15
CA PRO A 32 -0.13 -21.22 -0.58
C PRO A 32 0.70 -20.15 -1.29
N ARG A 33 1.35 -19.28 -0.50
CA ARG A 33 2.19 -18.16 -0.99
C ARG A 33 1.47 -17.24 -1.99
N LYS A 34 0.16 -17.00 -1.83
CA LYS A 34 -0.66 -16.19 -2.77
C LYS A 34 -0.03 -14.87 -3.21
N ASN A 35 0.71 -14.20 -2.32
CA ASN A 35 1.35 -12.91 -2.59
C ASN A 35 2.40 -12.96 -3.72
N LEU A 36 2.98 -14.14 -3.99
CA LEU A 36 3.95 -14.37 -5.06
C LEU A 36 3.29 -14.87 -6.36
N ARG A 37 2.04 -15.35 -6.29
CA ARG A 37 1.35 -15.90 -7.46
C ARG A 37 1.01 -14.77 -8.43
N LEU A 38 1.13 -15.05 -9.73
CA LEU A 38 0.72 -14.11 -10.77
C LEU A 38 -0.81 -14.01 -10.81
N LEU A 39 -1.30 -12.77 -10.82
CA LEU A 39 -2.67 -12.39 -11.11
C LEU A 39 -2.62 -11.34 -12.23
N ALA A 40 -3.19 -11.68 -13.38
CA ALA A 40 -3.15 -10.84 -14.59
C ALA A 40 -1.72 -10.41 -14.97
N GLY A 41 -0.77 -11.36 -14.97
CA GLY A 41 0.62 -11.12 -15.38
C GLY A 41 1.52 -10.44 -14.33
N LYS A 42 1.01 -10.12 -13.13
CA LYS A 42 1.77 -9.46 -12.05
C LYS A 42 1.62 -10.20 -10.73
N PRO A 43 2.65 -10.28 -9.86
CA PRO A 43 2.48 -10.87 -8.53
C PRO A 43 1.35 -10.18 -7.76
N LEU A 44 0.50 -10.96 -7.09
CA LEU A 44 -0.68 -10.42 -6.38
C LEU A 44 -0.34 -9.25 -5.46
N LEU A 45 0.77 -9.34 -4.72
CA LEU A 45 1.21 -8.29 -3.79
C LEU A 45 1.57 -6.97 -4.48
N ALA A 46 2.08 -7.03 -5.72
CA ALA A 46 2.54 -5.84 -6.42
C ALA A 46 1.40 -4.88 -6.74
N TRP A 47 0.18 -5.39 -6.98
CA TRP A 47 -1.02 -4.55 -7.15
C TRP A 47 -1.26 -3.65 -5.93
N THR A 48 -1.19 -4.21 -4.72
CA THR A 48 -1.40 -3.45 -3.48
C THR A 48 -0.29 -2.43 -3.23
N VAL A 49 0.97 -2.81 -3.48
CA VAL A 49 2.13 -1.93 -3.31
C VAL A 49 2.08 -0.74 -4.27
N GLU A 50 1.70 -0.96 -5.52
CA GLU A 50 1.61 0.11 -6.52
C GLU A 50 0.50 1.11 -6.21
N GLU A 51 -0.68 0.64 -5.80
CA GLU A 51 -1.76 1.53 -5.37
C GLU A 51 -1.39 2.29 -4.09
N ALA A 52 -0.68 1.64 -3.15
CA ALA A 52 -0.21 2.32 -1.96
C ALA A 52 0.75 3.48 -2.30
N LYS A 53 1.68 3.27 -3.26
CA LYS A 53 2.61 4.31 -3.73
C LYS A 53 1.94 5.48 -4.44
N LYS A 54 0.75 5.31 -5.02
CA LYS A 54 -0.02 6.39 -5.66
C LYS A 54 -0.78 7.26 -4.65
N SER A 55 -0.99 6.76 -3.44
CA SER A 55 -1.73 7.48 -2.41
C SER A 55 -0.93 8.68 -1.91
N GLN A 56 -1.63 9.82 -1.80
CA GLN A 56 -1.04 11.04 -1.26
C GLN A 56 -1.12 11.12 0.27
N TYR A 57 -1.75 10.15 0.95
CA TYR A 57 -2.10 10.26 2.38
C TYR A 57 -1.36 9.29 3.30
N ILE A 58 -0.80 8.22 2.74
CA ILE A 58 -0.21 7.13 3.51
C ILE A 58 1.31 7.16 3.38
N VAL A 59 1.98 6.91 4.51
CA VAL A 59 3.41 6.60 4.59
C VAL A 59 3.63 5.10 4.43
#